data_AF-A0AAD7I902-F1
#
_entry.id   AF-A0AAD7I902-F1
#
_cell.length_a   1.000
_cell.length_b   1.000
_cell.length_c   1.000
_cell.angle_alpha   90.00
_cell.angle_beta   90.00
_cell.angle_gamma   90.00
#
_symmetry.space_group_name_H-M   'P 1'
#
loop_
_entity.id
_entity.type
_entity.pdbx_description
1 polymer ?
#
loop_
_entity_poly.entity_id
_entity_poly.type
_entity_poly.pdbx_seq_one_letter_code
_entity_poly.pdbx_strand_id
1 'polypeptide(L)'
;MQARDEPSHTGPGVNWTFTRRVILVIGTLSMLSFFIPVPSESRSRVLGPSTLLRRDTVPSSAPSDECLNPPQDSCTFYADCIESRYHCGPTGYPLGYGQKYCTKFLAEREKFDTPGQTWMLATLHCLQEALIPDATGAPDATTSCSALEDKAFGTHAGCYVSNGVCKLPLPDWEAILDIVGIETLVDSWDAFKATLTAETDCLEFYAFLIAHIVV
;
A
#
# COMPACT_ATOMS: atom_id res chain seq x y z
N MET A 1 -33.30 -50.24 -31.82
CA MET A 1 -32.77 -48.94 -32.27
C MET A 1 -32.88 -47.97 -31.11
N GLN A 2 -31.80 -47.83 -30.34
CA GLN A 2 -31.68 -46.89 -29.22
C GLN A 2 -30.46 -46.03 -29.52
N ALA A 3 -30.67 -44.74 -29.78
CA ALA A 3 -29.63 -43.74 -29.72
C ALA A 3 -29.57 -43.23 -28.28
N ARG A 4 -28.40 -43.32 -27.65
CA ARG A 4 -28.07 -42.54 -26.45
C ARG A 4 -27.08 -41.47 -26.92
N ASP A 5 -27.42 -40.21 -26.68
CA ASP A 5 -26.51 -39.08 -26.87
C ASP A 5 -25.58 -38.98 -25.65
N GLU A 6 -24.26 -38.95 -25.90
CA GLU A 6 -23.22 -38.55 -24.95
C GLU A 6 -23.02 -37.02 -24.99
N PRO A 7 -22.76 -36.34 -23.86
CA PRO A 7 -22.35 -34.94 -23.85
C PRO A 7 -20.82 -34.80 -23.98
N SER A 8 -20.39 -34.01 -24.95
CA SER A 8 -19.01 -33.59 -25.17
C SER A 8 -18.59 -32.49 -24.18
N HIS A 9 -17.75 -32.84 -23.21
CA HIS A 9 -17.05 -31.86 -22.36
C HIS A 9 -15.86 -31.27 -23.11
N THR A 10 -15.99 -30.04 -23.60
CA THR A 10 -14.86 -29.20 -23.99
C THR A 10 -14.37 -28.41 -22.77
N GLY A 11 -13.20 -28.78 -22.24
CA GLY A 11 -12.50 -27.98 -21.22
C GLY A 11 -11.86 -26.72 -21.84
N PRO A 12 -11.67 -25.64 -21.06
CA PRO A 12 -11.08 -24.41 -21.56
C PRO A 12 -9.61 -24.64 -21.95
N GLY A 13 -9.27 -24.24 -23.18
CA GLY A 13 -7.93 -24.39 -23.75
C GLY A 13 -6.91 -23.51 -23.04
N VAL A 14 -5.87 -24.13 -22.50
CA VAL A 14 -4.68 -23.46 -21.97
C VAL A 14 -3.95 -22.81 -23.14
N ASN A 15 -3.81 -21.49 -23.14
CA ASN A 15 -3.11 -20.75 -24.18
C ASN A 15 -1.59 -20.85 -23.99
N TRP A 16 -0.97 -21.80 -24.70
CA TRP A 16 0.47 -22.13 -24.66
C TRP A 16 1.43 -21.00 -25.09
N THR A 17 0.94 -19.86 -25.56
CA THR A 17 1.78 -18.72 -25.96
C THR A 17 2.27 -17.89 -24.78
N PHE A 18 1.59 -17.94 -23.63
CA PHE A 18 1.96 -17.21 -22.40
C PHE A 18 3.16 -17.87 -21.69
N THR A 19 3.20 -19.21 -21.65
CA THR A 19 4.19 -19.99 -20.90
C THR A 19 5.62 -19.84 -21.43
N ARG A 20 5.81 -19.40 -22.68
CA ARG A 20 7.12 -19.32 -23.32
C ARG A 20 7.92 -18.04 -23.04
N ARG A 21 7.31 -17.00 -22.46
CA ARG A 21 7.99 -15.71 -22.19
C ARG A 21 8.56 -15.57 -20.77
N VAL A 22 8.14 -16.41 -19.83
CA VAL A 22 8.47 -16.28 -18.39
C VAL A 22 9.90 -16.75 -18.05
N ILE A 23 10.55 -17.55 -18.90
CA ILE A 23 11.78 -18.28 -18.55
C ILE A 23 13.07 -17.40 -18.60
N LEU A 24 13.04 -16.16 -19.13
CA LEU A 24 14.28 -15.48 -19.53
C LEU A 24 14.89 -14.45 -18.55
N VAL A 25 14.32 -14.18 -17.37
CA VAL A 25 14.66 -12.95 -16.59
C VAL A 25 15.40 -13.18 -15.26
N ILE A 26 15.62 -14.42 -14.79
CA ILE A 26 16.15 -14.64 -13.42
C ILE A 26 17.64 -15.00 -13.42
N GLY A 27 18.49 -14.00 -13.17
CA GLY A 27 19.90 -14.14 -12.77
C GLY A 27 20.55 -12.75 -12.74
N THR A 28 21.22 -12.25 -11.71
CA THR A 28 21.85 -12.83 -10.52
C THR A 28 22.02 -11.68 -9.52
N LEU A 29 21.70 -11.84 -8.23
CA LEU A 29 22.15 -10.88 -7.21
C LEU A 29 22.91 -11.57 -6.07
N SER A 30 24.16 -11.16 -5.97
CA SER A 30 25.17 -11.59 -5.01
C SER A 30 24.88 -11.00 -3.63
N MET A 31 24.79 -11.86 -2.62
CA MET A 31 24.69 -11.52 -1.21
C MET A 31 26.04 -10.97 -0.72
N LEU A 32 26.09 -9.68 -0.38
CA LEU A 32 27.17 -9.09 0.41
C LEU A 32 26.58 -8.55 1.72
N SER A 33 26.66 -9.39 2.75
CA SER A 33 26.36 -9.04 4.13
C SER A 33 27.46 -8.12 4.68
N PHE A 34 27.18 -6.82 4.80
CA PHE A 34 28.01 -5.91 5.57
C PHE A 34 27.48 -5.81 7.00
N PHE A 35 28.16 -6.50 7.91
CA PHE A 35 28.10 -6.23 9.34
C PHE A 35 28.76 -4.86 9.61
N ILE A 36 27.97 -3.87 10.04
CA ILE A 36 28.52 -2.62 10.58
C ILE A 36 28.33 -2.61 12.10
N PRO A 37 29.40 -2.45 12.91
CA PRO A 37 29.31 -2.38 14.36
C PRO A 37 28.73 -1.04 14.85
N VAL A 38 27.89 -1.12 15.89
CA VAL A 38 27.36 0.02 16.66
C VAL A 38 28.41 0.51 17.66
N PRO A 39 28.78 1.81 17.68
CA PRO A 39 29.51 2.40 18.80
C PRO A 39 28.54 2.94 19.86
N SER A 40 28.84 2.55 21.10
CA SER A 40 28.34 3.07 22.38
C SER A 40 28.96 4.44 22.73
N GLU A 41 28.45 5.04 23.82
CA GLU A 41 28.86 6.26 24.54
C GLU A 41 28.25 7.59 24.07
N SER A 42 27.91 8.56 24.92
CA SER A 42 27.87 8.64 26.40
C SER A 42 26.96 9.80 26.81
N ARG A 43 26.46 9.68 28.03
CA ARG A 43 25.59 10.63 28.72
C ARG A 43 26.36 11.90 29.10
N SER A 44 25.77 13.08 28.91
CA SER A 44 26.07 14.24 29.75
C SER A 44 24.82 15.09 29.98
N ARG A 45 24.52 15.27 31.27
CA ARG A 45 23.43 16.10 31.80
C ARG A 45 23.97 17.52 31.96
N VAL A 46 23.31 18.50 31.36
CA VAL A 46 23.49 19.91 31.71
C VAL A 46 22.25 20.36 32.49
N LEU A 47 22.45 20.68 33.77
CA LEU A 47 21.47 21.34 34.63
C LEU A 47 21.54 22.85 34.35
N GLY A 48 20.50 23.37 33.69
CA GLY A 48 20.25 24.81 33.54
C GLY A 48 19.07 25.27 34.42
N PRO A 49 19.10 26.50 34.96
CA PRO A 49 18.12 26.98 35.94
C PRO A 49 16.74 27.23 35.32
N SER A 50 15.70 26.73 36.00
CA SER A 50 14.30 26.91 35.63
C SER A 50 13.84 28.35 35.89
N THR A 51 13.84 29.18 34.86
CA THR A 51 12.92 30.31 34.77
C THR A 51 11.53 29.78 34.52
N LEU A 52 10.64 29.95 35.51
CA LEU A 52 9.21 29.68 35.41
C LEU A 52 8.58 30.61 34.37
N LEU A 53 8.54 30.16 33.11
CA LEU A 53 7.67 30.73 32.10
C LEU A 53 6.32 30.00 32.13
N ARG A 54 5.30 30.83 32.25
CA ARG A 54 3.87 30.57 32.24
C ARG A 54 3.53 29.56 31.13
N ARG A 55 3.09 28.37 31.53
CA ARG A 55 2.53 27.35 30.63
C ARG A 55 1.16 27.86 30.21
N ASP A 56 1.11 28.55 29.08
CA ASP A 56 -0.14 28.74 28.35
C ASP A 56 -0.60 27.35 27.91
N THR A 57 -1.73 26.92 28.45
CA THR A 57 -2.40 25.67 28.08
C THR A 57 -2.93 25.83 26.66
N VAL A 58 -2.06 25.65 25.67
CA VAL A 58 -2.50 25.24 24.33
C VAL A 58 -3.24 23.92 24.54
N PRO A 59 -4.50 23.77 24.12
CA PRO A 59 -5.13 22.46 24.08
C PRO A 59 -4.32 21.65 23.08
N SER A 60 -3.40 20.82 23.59
CA SER A 60 -2.99 19.63 22.88
C SER A 60 -4.24 18.76 22.84
N SER A 61 -5.12 19.02 21.88
CA SER A 61 -6.26 18.15 21.62
C SER A 61 -5.68 16.78 21.36
N ALA A 62 -5.97 15.83 22.25
CA ALA A 62 -5.67 14.44 21.99
C ALA A 62 -6.20 14.11 20.57
N PRO A 63 -5.46 13.32 19.78
CA PRO A 63 -5.98 12.86 18.50
C PRO A 63 -7.34 12.20 18.73
N SER A 64 -8.29 12.43 17.82
CA SER A 64 -9.60 11.80 17.91
C SER A 64 -9.44 10.28 17.89
N ASP A 65 -10.40 9.56 18.48
CA ASP A 65 -10.38 8.08 18.50
C ASP A 65 -10.25 7.49 17.08
N GLU A 66 -10.78 8.18 16.07
CA GLU A 66 -10.71 7.82 14.66
C GLU A 66 -9.29 7.91 14.08
N CYS A 67 -8.47 8.84 14.57
CA CYS A 67 -7.07 8.97 14.16
C CYS A 67 -6.15 7.94 14.81
N LEU A 68 -6.61 7.32 15.90
CA LEU A 68 -5.93 6.21 16.56
C LEU A 68 -6.43 4.84 16.07
N ASN A 69 -7.71 4.77 15.69
CA ASN A 69 -8.39 3.55 15.27
C ASN A 69 -9.26 3.88 14.04
N PRO A 70 -8.68 3.97 12.84
CA PRO A 70 -9.43 4.32 11.63
C PRO A 70 -10.53 3.30 11.36
N PRO A 71 -11.78 3.71 11.12
CA PRO A 71 -12.86 2.78 10.83
C PRO A 71 -12.58 2.05 9.53
N GLN A 72 -12.90 0.75 9.50
CA GLN A 72 -12.91 0.00 8.25
C GLN A 72 -14.00 0.55 7.32
N ASP A 73 -13.80 0.37 6.02
CA ASP A 73 -14.74 0.84 5.00
C ASP A 73 -15.00 2.37 5.06
N SER A 74 -13.98 3.13 5.44
CA SER A 74 -14.01 4.60 5.43
C SER A 74 -12.73 5.16 4.84
N CYS A 75 -12.85 6.38 4.31
CA CYS A 75 -11.75 7.19 3.77
C CYS A 75 -11.60 8.54 4.48
N THR A 76 -12.36 8.77 5.56
CA THR A 76 -12.37 10.01 6.36
C THR A 76 -11.03 10.31 7.01
N PHE A 77 -10.29 9.27 7.44
CA PHE A 77 -8.96 9.37 8.06
C PHE A 77 -8.02 10.31 7.30
N TYR A 78 -8.02 10.28 5.96
CA TYR A 78 -7.15 11.12 5.17
C TYR A 78 -7.44 12.62 5.34
N ALA A 79 -8.70 13.03 5.35
CA ALA A 79 -9.09 14.43 5.53
C ALA A 79 -9.08 14.84 7.02
N ASP A 80 -9.68 14.01 7.86
CA ASP A 80 -9.99 14.38 9.24
C ASP A 80 -8.78 14.19 10.17
N CYS A 81 -7.81 13.35 9.80
CA CYS A 81 -6.62 13.08 10.61
C CYS A 81 -5.34 13.58 9.96
N ILE A 82 -5.04 13.12 8.74
CA ILE A 82 -3.76 13.45 8.11
C ILE A 82 -3.76 14.89 7.58
N GLU A 83 -4.74 15.27 6.75
CA GLU A 83 -4.79 16.63 6.19
C GLU A 83 -5.00 17.69 7.28
N SER A 84 -5.85 17.42 8.27
CA SER A 84 -6.07 18.31 9.42
C SER A 84 -4.80 18.60 10.22
N ARG A 85 -3.79 17.74 10.14
CA ARG A 85 -2.48 17.96 10.75
C ARG A 85 -1.49 18.59 9.78
N TYR A 86 -1.32 18.02 8.60
CA TYR A 86 -0.24 18.40 7.67
C TYR A 86 -0.58 19.58 6.75
N HIS A 87 -1.86 19.80 6.46
CA HIS A 87 -2.36 20.88 5.61
C HIS A 87 -1.67 20.90 4.22
N CYS A 88 -1.56 19.73 3.59
CA CYS A 88 -0.85 19.59 2.31
C CYS A 88 -1.63 20.13 1.11
N GLY A 89 -2.92 20.42 1.29
CA GLY A 89 -3.80 20.96 0.28
C GLY A 89 -4.34 19.90 -0.69
N PRO A 90 -5.16 20.32 -1.65
CA PRO A 90 -5.94 19.42 -2.51
C PRO A 90 -5.09 18.55 -3.44
N THR A 91 -3.84 18.93 -3.70
CA THR A 91 -2.91 18.18 -4.54
C THR A 91 -1.92 17.34 -3.73
N GLY A 92 -1.85 17.55 -2.40
CA GLY A 92 -0.95 16.79 -1.54
C GLY A 92 -1.45 15.37 -1.31
N TYR A 93 -0.56 14.49 -0.85
CA TYR A 93 -0.87 13.06 -0.65
C TYR A 93 -2.22 12.77 0.06
N PRO A 94 -2.59 13.44 1.18
CA PRO A 94 -3.78 13.05 1.93
C PRO A 94 -5.06 13.14 1.08
N LEU A 95 -5.30 14.27 0.43
CA LEU A 95 -6.51 14.50 -0.36
C LEU A 95 -6.33 14.09 -1.83
N GLY A 96 -5.21 14.48 -2.44
CA GLY A 96 -4.92 14.30 -3.86
C GLY A 96 -4.64 12.86 -4.26
N TYR A 97 -4.26 12.01 -3.29
CA TYR A 97 -3.94 10.62 -3.53
C TYR A 97 -4.69 9.66 -2.59
N GLY A 98 -4.43 9.71 -1.29
CA GLY A 98 -4.97 8.77 -0.29
C GLY A 98 -6.49 8.72 -0.29
N GLN A 99 -7.14 9.86 -0.02
CA GLN A 99 -8.60 9.94 -0.02
C GLN A 99 -9.20 9.66 -1.40
N LYS A 100 -8.59 10.23 -2.45
CA LYS A 100 -9.02 10.05 -3.84
C LYS A 100 -9.12 8.57 -4.23
N TYR A 101 -8.03 7.81 -4.06
CA TYR A 101 -8.02 6.40 -4.45
C TYR A 101 -8.79 5.51 -3.48
N CYS A 102 -8.74 5.79 -2.18
CA CYS A 102 -9.60 5.09 -1.21
C CYS A 102 -11.08 5.18 -1.64
N THR A 103 -11.57 6.39 -1.92
CA THR A 103 -12.96 6.62 -2.32
C THR A 103 -13.29 5.92 -3.64
N LYS A 104 -12.36 5.94 -4.62
CA LYS A 104 -12.54 5.21 -5.87
C LYS A 104 -12.68 3.71 -5.67
N PHE A 105 -11.83 3.09 -4.84
CA PHE A 105 -11.94 1.67 -4.51
C PHE A 105 -13.31 1.34 -3.88
N LEU A 106 -13.78 2.17 -2.95
CA LEU A 106 -15.11 1.95 -2.35
C LEU A 106 -16.24 2.08 -3.38
N ALA A 107 -16.15 3.05 -4.29
CA ALA A 107 -17.15 3.27 -5.34
C ALA A 107 -17.18 2.14 -6.39
N GLU A 108 -16.04 1.51 -6.64
CA GLU A 108 -15.85 0.48 -7.66
C GLU A 108 -15.80 -0.94 -7.05
N ARG A 109 -16.24 -1.10 -5.80
CA ARG A 109 -16.23 -2.36 -5.05
C ARG A 109 -16.81 -3.54 -5.83
N GLU A 110 -17.84 -3.29 -6.62
CA GLU A 110 -18.54 -4.32 -7.40
C GLU A 110 -17.71 -4.92 -8.55
N LYS A 111 -16.57 -4.30 -8.90
CA LYS A 111 -15.61 -4.88 -9.86
C LYS A 111 -14.86 -6.07 -9.28
N PHE A 112 -14.82 -6.19 -7.95
CA PHE A 112 -14.13 -7.26 -7.25
C PHE A 112 -15.07 -8.41 -6.89
N ASP A 113 -14.56 -9.63 -6.94
CA ASP A 113 -15.23 -10.78 -6.34
C ASP A 113 -15.19 -10.72 -4.80
N THR A 114 -15.80 -11.69 -4.11
CA THR A 114 -15.85 -11.66 -2.63
C THR A 114 -14.46 -11.69 -1.98
N PRO A 115 -13.52 -12.58 -2.36
CA PRO A 115 -12.12 -12.48 -1.97
C PRO A 115 -11.49 -11.11 -2.28
N GLY A 116 -11.68 -10.57 -3.48
CA GLY A 116 -11.16 -9.28 -3.91
C GLY A 116 -11.67 -8.12 -3.05
N GLN A 117 -12.95 -8.09 -2.71
CA GLN A 117 -13.53 -7.07 -1.80
C GLN A 117 -12.93 -7.19 -0.39
N THR A 118 -12.68 -8.41 0.08
CA THR A 118 -12.02 -8.64 1.38
C THR A 118 -10.60 -8.10 1.36
N TRP A 119 -9.83 -8.42 0.33
CA TRP A 119 -8.49 -7.88 0.13
C TRP A 119 -8.49 -6.35 0.04
N MET A 120 -9.42 -5.78 -0.72
CA MET A 120 -9.54 -4.34 -0.94
C MET A 120 -9.76 -3.61 0.39
N LEU A 121 -10.77 -4.02 1.17
CA LEU A 121 -11.08 -3.37 2.45
C LEU A 121 -9.93 -3.52 3.46
N ALA A 122 -9.29 -4.69 3.51
CA ALA A 122 -8.14 -4.92 4.39
C ALA A 122 -6.92 -4.08 3.99
N THR A 123 -6.67 -3.94 2.68
CA THR A 123 -5.60 -3.10 2.14
C THR A 123 -5.85 -1.62 2.43
N LEU A 124 -7.07 -1.12 2.18
CA LEU A 124 -7.44 0.28 2.48
C LEU A 124 -7.28 0.61 3.95
N HIS A 125 -7.61 -0.33 4.83
CA HIS A 125 -7.43 -0.17 6.28
C HIS A 125 -5.95 -0.19 6.67
N CYS A 126 -5.17 -1.17 6.20
CA CYS A 126 -3.72 -1.25 6.43
C CYS A 126 -2.97 0.03 6.07
N LEU A 127 -3.32 0.64 4.92
CA LEU A 127 -2.73 1.91 4.48
C LEU A 127 -2.99 3.07 5.44
N GLN A 128 -4.19 3.12 6.03
CA GLN A 128 -4.56 4.14 7.03
C GLN A 128 -3.83 3.88 8.35
N GLU A 129 -3.79 2.62 8.81
CA GLU A 129 -3.11 2.24 10.04
C GLU A 129 -1.62 2.58 10.02
N ALA A 130 -0.96 2.38 8.87
CA ALA A 130 0.47 2.69 8.70
C ALA A 130 0.80 4.19 8.88
N LEU A 131 -0.20 5.07 8.81
CA LEU A 131 -0.08 6.51 8.97
C LEU A 131 -0.64 7.01 10.31
N ILE A 132 -1.09 6.15 11.22
CA ILE A 132 -1.51 6.53 12.58
C ILE A 132 -0.43 7.35 13.31
N PRO A 133 0.87 6.98 13.26
CA PRO A 133 1.92 7.80 13.88
C PRO A 133 1.92 9.24 13.36
N ASP A 134 1.74 9.42 12.05
CA ASP A 134 1.67 10.73 11.41
C ASP A 134 0.41 11.49 11.80
N ALA A 135 -0.76 10.84 11.79
CA ALA A 135 -2.03 11.43 12.22
C ALA A 135 -1.99 11.94 13.67
N THR A 136 -1.37 11.16 14.56
CA THR A 136 -1.36 11.41 16.01
C THR A 136 -0.20 12.29 16.45
N GLY A 137 0.80 12.48 15.61
CA GLY A 137 2.03 13.18 15.98
C GLY A 137 2.91 12.41 16.93
N ALA A 138 2.95 11.10 16.77
CA ALA A 138 3.89 10.25 17.48
C ALA A 138 5.34 10.68 17.21
N PRO A 139 6.32 10.27 18.05
CA PRO A 139 7.72 10.68 17.89
C PRO A 139 8.35 10.34 16.53
N ASP A 140 7.83 9.35 15.81
CA ASP A 140 8.24 8.89 14.48
C ASP A 140 7.36 9.47 13.34
N ALA A 141 6.49 10.42 13.65
CA ALA A 141 5.74 11.19 12.65
C ALA A 141 6.70 11.98 11.76
N THR A 142 6.37 12.05 10.47
CA THR A 142 7.08 12.91 9.53
C THR A 142 6.82 14.39 9.81
N THR A 143 7.63 15.27 9.21
CA THR A 143 7.59 16.71 9.51
C THR A 143 7.23 17.58 8.30
N SER A 144 6.97 16.98 7.14
CA SER A 144 6.62 17.70 5.91
C SER A 144 5.71 16.85 5.03
N CYS A 145 4.96 17.50 4.13
CA CYS A 145 4.10 16.82 3.17
C CYS A 145 4.86 15.87 2.23
N SER A 146 6.07 16.25 1.79
CA SER A 146 6.90 15.38 0.96
C SER A 146 7.40 14.16 1.73
N ALA A 147 7.83 14.31 2.98
CA ALA A 147 8.24 13.16 3.79
C ALA A 147 7.06 12.22 4.12
N LEU A 148 5.88 12.79 4.36
CA LEU A 148 4.64 12.04 4.53
C LEU A 148 4.29 11.25 3.27
N GLU A 149 4.36 11.89 2.11
CA GLU A 149 4.10 11.28 0.81
C GLU A 149 5.06 10.11 0.53
N ASP A 150 6.36 10.32 0.71
CA ASP A 150 7.38 9.28 0.57
C ASP A 150 7.11 8.09 1.50
N LYS A 151 6.82 8.38 2.79
CA LYS A 151 6.46 7.35 3.77
C LYS A 151 5.23 6.57 3.33
N ALA A 152 4.19 7.27 2.89
CA ALA A 152 2.92 6.66 2.55
C ALA A 152 3.02 5.80 1.28
N PHE A 153 3.71 6.25 0.24
CA PHE A 153 4.00 5.40 -0.92
C PHE A 153 4.83 4.16 -0.54
N GLY A 154 5.75 4.29 0.40
CA GLY A 154 6.54 3.18 0.92
C GLY A 154 5.73 2.04 1.58
N THR A 155 4.50 2.29 2.02
CA THR A 155 3.67 1.25 2.69
C THR A 155 2.83 0.43 1.71
N HIS A 156 2.62 0.92 0.48
CA HIS A 156 1.64 0.33 -0.43
C HIS A 156 1.93 -1.12 -0.79
N ALA A 157 3.17 -1.39 -1.21
CA ALA A 157 3.55 -2.74 -1.60
C ALA A 157 3.38 -3.74 -0.45
N GLY A 158 3.80 -3.35 0.76
CA GLY A 158 3.64 -4.16 1.96
C GLY A 158 2.18 -4.46 2.28
N CYS A 159 1.29 -3.45 2.26
CA CYS A 159 -0.14 -3.64 2.51
C CYS A 159 -0.80 -4.50 1.42
N TYR A 160 -0.44 -4.32 0.15
CA TYR A 160 -1.00 -5.13 -0.95
C TYR A 160 -0.61 -6.61 -0.81
N VAL A 161 0.67 -6.88 -0.58
CA VAL A 161 1.20 -8.25 -0.46
C VAL A 161 0.69 -8.94 0.79
N SER A 162 0.77 -8.29 1.95
CA SER A 162 0.35 -8.89 3.23
C SER A 162 -1.14 -9.22 3.28
N ASN A 163 -1.98 -8.48 2.56
CA ASN A 163 -3.42 -8.77 2.46
C ASN A 163 -3.76 -9.77 1.35
N GLY A 164 -2.78 -10.23 0.57
CA GLY A 164 -2.95 -11.35 -0.35
C GLY A 164 -3.21 -10.98 -1.80
N VAL A 165 -2.77 -9.81 -2.29
CA VAL A 165 -2.95 -9.40 -3.71
C VAL A 165 -2.47 -10.49 -4.67
N CYS A 166 -1.40 -11.20 -4.30
CA CYS A 166 -0.74 -12.20 -5.14
C CYS A 166 -1.56 -13.47 -5.37
N LYS A 167 -2.65 -13.65 -4.61
CA LYS A 167 -3.57 -14.80 -4.69
C LYS A 167 -4.91 -14.44 -5.29
N LEU A 168 -5.11 -13.17 -5.66
CA LEU A 168 -6.34 -12.74 -6.31
C LEU A 168 -6.40 -13.27 -7.76
N PRO A 169 -7.61 -13.52 -8.28
CA PRO A 169 -7.78 -13.90 -9.67
C PRO A 169 -7.55 -12.71 -10.61
N LEU A 170 -7.29 -13.01 -11.89
CA LEU A 170 -7.00 -12.02 -12.93
C LEU A 170 -8.03 -10.86 -13.02
N PRO A 171 -9.36 -11.08 -12.94
CA PRO A 171 -10.33 -9.98 -13.01
C PRO A 171 -10.15 -8.94 -11.90
N ASP A 172 -9.76 -9.36 -10.69
CA ASP A 172 -9.50 -8.43 -9.59
C ASP A 172 -8.21 -7.64 -9.84
N TRP A 173 -7.18 -8.26 -10.44
CA TRP A 173 -5.98 -7.53 -10.84
C TRP A 173 -6.27 -6.49 -11.94
N GLU A 174 -7.14 -6.82 -12.89
CA GLU A 174 -7.62 -5.87 -13.91
C GLU A 174 -8.41 -4.73 -13.27
N ALA A 175 -9.27 -5.02 -12.29
CA ALA A 175 -10.00 -4.01 -11.53
C ALA A 175 -9.06 -3.05 -10.78
N ILE A 176 -7.97 -3.56 -10.18
CA ILE A 176 -6.93 -2.72 -9.57
C ILE A 176 -6.35 -1.76 -10.60
N LEU A 177 -5.90 -2.26 -11.76
CA LEU A 177 -5.32 -1.42 -12.82
C LEU A 177 -6.28 -0.36 -13.33
N ASP A 178 -7.55 -0.70 -13.50
CA ASP A 178 -8.59 0.23 -13.95
C ASP A 178 -8.83 1.37 -12.93
N ILE A 179 -8.78 1.05 -11.63
CA ILE A 179 -8.99 2.04 -10.56
C ILE A 179 -7.78 2.96 -10.40
N VAL A 180 -6.57 2.39 -10.31
CA VAL A 180 -5.34 3.15 -10.00
C VAL A 180 -4.69 3.77 -11.23
N GLY A 181 -4.89 3.19 -12.41
CA GLY A 181 -4.23 3.57 -13.64
C GLY A 181 -2.76 3.14 -13.70
N ILE A 182 -2.26 2.90 -14.92
CA ILE A 182 -0.89 2.45 -15.17
C ILE A 182 0.14 3.54 -14.82
N GLU A 183 -0.18 4.82 -15.06
CA GLU A 183 0.71 5.95 -14.77
C GLU A 183 1.12 5.97 -13.29
N THR A 184 0.14 5.80 -12.41
CA THR A 184 0.33 5.75 -10.96
C THR A 184 1.26 4.61 -10.52
N LEU A 185 1.26 3.48 -11.24
CA LEU A 185 2.11 2.33 -10.92
C LEU A 185 3.57 2.54 -11.31
N VAL A 186 3.81 3.30 -12.39
CA VAL A 186 5.17 3.57 -12.87
C VAL A 186 5.92 4.51 -11.92
N ASP A 187 5.22 5.50 -11.36
CA ASP A 187 5.83 6.49 -10.46
C ASP A 187 6.39 5.87 -9.16
N SER A 188 5.84 4.74 -8.72
CA SER A 188 6.25 4.04 -7.48
C SER A 188 6.83 2.64 -7.73
N TRP A 189 7.31 2.36 -8.95
CA TRP A 189 7.59 1.00 -9.41
C TRP A 189 8.74 0.30 -8.67
N ASP A 190 9.83 1.00 -8.35
CA ASP A 190 11.03 0.36 -7.79
C ASP A 190 10.78 -0.23 -6.39
N ALA A 191 10.10 0.51 -5.52
CA ALA A 191 9.72 0.03 -4.19
C ALA A 191 8.70 -1.13 -4.26
N PHE A 192 7.77 -1.04 -5.21
CA PHE A 192 6.77 -2.07 -5.44
C PHE A 192 7.39 -3.37 -5.95
N LYS A 193 8.29 -3.29 -6.93
CA LYS A 193 9.03 -4.43 -7.51
C LYS A 193 9.86 -5.17 -6.48
N ALA A 194 10.59 -4.45 -5.62
CA ALA A 194 11.42 -5.09 -4.59
C ALA A 194 10.58 -5.98 -3.66
N THR A 195 9.40 -5.51 -3.26
CA THR A 195 8.48 -6.26 -2.40
C THR A 195 7.88 -7.47 -3.12
N LEU A 196 7.41 -7.29 -4.36
CA LEU A 196 6.82 -8.39 -5.14
C LEU A 196 7.83 -9.49 -5.47
N THR A 197 9.09 -9.14 -5.71
CA THR A 197 10.12 -10.14 -6.07
C THR A 197 10.69 -10.87 -4.86
N ALA A 198 10.53 -10.31 -3.65
CA ALA A 198 10.88 -10.99 -2.41
C ALA A 198 9.86 -12.07 -2.02
N GLU A 199 8.60 -11.91 -2.44
CA GLU A 199 7.50 -12.83 -2.13
C GLU A 199 7.29 -13.83 -3.28
N THR A 200 7.57 -15.12 -3.04
CA THR A 200 7.55 -16.15 -4.10
C THR A 200 6.18 -16.34 -4.74
N ASP A 201 5.12 -16.10 -3.97
CA ASP A 201 3.73 -16.25 -4.44
C ASP A 201 3.31 -15.11 -5.40
N CYS A 202 4.13 -14.05 -5.56
CA CYS A 202 3.77 -12.87 -6.35
C CYS A 202 4.29 -12.86 -7.79
N LEU A 203 4.92 -13.95 -8.26
CA LEU A 203 5.50 -14.01 -9.61
C LEU A 203 4.45 -13.81 -10.72
N GLU A 204 3.26 -14.38 -10.58
CA GLU A 204 2.18 -14.23 -11.58
C GLU A 204 1.65 -12.80 -11.64
N PHE A 205 1.38 -12.21 -10.47
CA PHE A 205 0.97 -10.81 -10.37
C PHE A 205 2.04 -9.86 -10.93
N TYR A 206 3.31 -10.10 -10.61
CA TYR A 206 4.43 -9.34 -11.15
C TYR A 206 4.49 -9.42 -12.69
N ALA A 207 4.35 -10.62 -13.26
CA ALA A 207 4.31 -10.81 -14.70
C ALA A 207 3.12 -10.09 -15.35
N PHE A 208 1.94 -10.13 -14.71
CA PHE A 208 0.74 -9.40 -15.13
C PHE A 208 0.99 -7.89 -15.19
N LEU A 209 1.59 -7.29 -14.16
CA LEU A 209 1.89 -5.85 -14.13
C LEU A 209 2.89 -5.45 -15.22
N ILE A 210 3.98 -6.21 -15.40
CA ILE A 210 4.97 -5.95 -16.46
C ILE A 210 4.30 -5.96 -17.84
N ALA A 211 3.37 -6.88 -18.08
CA ALA A 211 2.67 -6.97 -19.35
C ALA A 211 1.77 -5.76 -19.65
N HIS A 212 1.33 -5.01 -18.63
CA HIS A 212 0.52 -3.80 -18.80
C HIS A 212 1.32 -2.50 -18.73
N ILE A 213 2.50 -2.52 -18.11
CA ILE A 213 3.38 -1.34 -18.01
C ILE A 213 4.25 -1.16 -19.26
N VAL A 214 4.68 -2.25 -19.90
CA VAL A 214 5.67 -2.24 -21.00
C VAL A 214 5.02 -2.28 -22.40
N VAL A 215 3.69 -2.28 -22.47
CA VAL A 215 2.90 -2.29 -23.72
C VAL A 215 2.25 -0.94 -23.92
#